data_AF-A0A1I6YY39-F1
#
_entry.id   AF-A0A1I6YY39-F1
#
_cell.length_a   1.000
_cell.length_b   1.000
_cell.length_c   1.000
_cell.angle_alpha   90.00
_cell.angle_beta   90.00
_cell.angle_gamma   90.00
#
_symmetry.space_group_name_H-M   'P 1'
#
loop_
_entity.id
_entity.type
_entity.pdbx_description
1 polymer ?
#
loop_
_entity_poly.entity_id
_entity_poly.type
_entity_poly.pdbx_seq_one_letter_code
_entity_poly.pdbx_strand_id
1 'polypeptide(L)' 'MGTAVVLAVLVAAVGGIIYKMVKDKKSGKNSCGGDCGHCGGGCH' A
#
# COMPACT_ATOMS: atom_id res chain seq x y z
N MET A 1 14.31 27.88 5.81
CA MET A 1 14.88 26.56 6.16
C MET A 1 13.88 25.58 6.80
N GLY A 2 12.57 25.84 6.77
CA GLY A 2 11.56 24.87 7.25
C GLY A 2 10.98 24.00 6.13
N THR A 3 10.87 24.56 4.92
CA THR A 3 10.26 23.89 3.76
C THR A 3 10.96 22.58 3.38
N ALA A 4 12.29 22.53 3.46
CA ALA A 4 13.04 21.31 3.16
C ALA A 4 12.71 20.17 4.14
N VAL A 5 12.53 20.48 5.43
CA VAL A 5 12.17 19.50 6.47
C VAL A 5 10.75 18.99 6.24
N VAL A 6 9.81 19.89 5.93
CA VAL A 6 8.41 19.53 5.64
C VAL A 6 8.31 18.61 4.42
N LEU A 7 9.05 18.91 3.35
CA LEU A 7 9.08 18.06 2.15
C LEU A 7 9.67 16.69 2.43
N ALA A 8 10.77 16.61 3.20
CA ALA A 8 11.38 15.33 3.57
C ALA A 8 10.41 14.45 4.38
N VAL A 9 9.69 15.03 5.35
CA VAL A 9 8.69 14.31 6.16
C VAL A 9 7.52 13.83 5.30
N LEU A 10 7.01 14.68 4.40
CA LEU A 10 5.92 14.31 3.48
C LEU A 10 6.31 13.12 2.59
N VAL A 11 7.50 13.17 1.99
CA VAL A 11 7.99 12.10 1.11
C VAL A 11 8.20 10.81 1.89
N ALA A 12 8.76 10.87 3.10
CA ALA A 12 8.94 9.70 3.95
C ALA A 12 7.61 9.06 4.37
N ALA A 13 6.61 9.88 4.74
CA ALA A 13 5.28 9.40 5.12
C ALA A 13 4.58 8.71 3.95
N VAL A 14 4.52 9.37 2.78
CA VAL A 14 3.87 8.81 1.57
C VAL A 14 4.60 7.56 1.08
N GLY A 15 5.93 7.57 1.06
CA GLY A 15 6.75 6.41 0.70
C GLY A 15 6.52 5.22 1.64
N GLY A 16 6.44 5.47 2.95
CA GLY A 16 6.13 4.46 3.95
C GLY A 16 4.74 3.83 3.77
N ILE A 17 3.72 4.66 3.48
CA ILE A 17 2.35 4.20 3.20
C ILE A 17 2.34 3.32 1.95
N ILE A 18 2.95 3.75 0.84
CA ILE A 18 3.01 2.97 -0.40
C ILE A 18 3.77 1.65 -0.20
N TYR A 19 4.92 1.70 0.49
CA TYR A 19 5.69 0.49 0.82
C TYR A 19 4.87 -0.50 1.63
N LYS A 20 4.13 -0.01 2.64
CA LYS A 20 3.19 -0.84 3.42
C LYS A 20 2.08 -1.38 2.53
N MET A 21 1.41 -0.56 1.72
CA MET A 21 0.38 -1.03 0.78
C MET A 21 0.88 -2.11 -0.18
N VAL A 22 2.10 -2.00 -0.71
CA VAL A 22 2.71 -3.00 -1.60
C VAL A 22 3.08 -4.26 -0.82
N LYS A 23 3.66 -4.12 0.38
CA LYS A 23 4.02 -5.24 1.25
C LYS A 23 2.79 -5.97 1.77
N ASP A 24 1.75 -5.26 2.18
CA ASP A 24 0.46 -5.79 2.64
C ASP A 24 -0.29 -6.45 1.47
N LYS A 25 -0.21 -5.91 0.24
CA LYS A 25 -0.65 -6.62 -0.98
C LYS A 25 0.10 -7.93 -1.20
N LYS A 26 1.44 -7.90 -1.15
CA LYS A 26 2.29 -9.11 -1.30
C LYS A 26 2.09 -10.12 -0.17
N SER A 27 1.74 -9.65 1.03
CA SER A 27 1.53 -10.48 2.22
C SER A 27 0.11 -11.06 2.30
N GLY A 28 -0.75 -10.82 1.30
CA GLY A 28 -2.12 -11.35 1.27
C GLY A 28 -3.04 -10.71 2.33
N LYS A 29 -2.68 -9.54 2.87
CA LYS A 29 -3.37 -8.87 3.98
C LYS A 29 -4.49 -7.95 3.48
N ASN A 30 -5.28 -8.43 2.54
CA ASN A 30 -6.58 -7.86 2.19
C ASN A 30 -7.44 -9.04 1.75
N SER A 31 -8.63 -9.18 2.34
CA SER A 31 -9.66 -10.10 1.86
C SER A 31 -9.84 -9.86 0.35
N CYS A 32 -9.33 -10.77 -0.49
CA CYS A 32 -9.22 -10.65 -1.95
C CYS A 32 -8.27 -9.52 -2.46
N GLY A 33 -6.96 -9.77 -2.39
CA GLY A 33 -5.87 -8.86 -2.77
C GLY A 33 -5.58 -8.72 -4.28
N GLY A 34 -6.60 -8.46 -5.10
CA GLY A 34 -6.39 -8.02 -6.50
C GLY A 34 -6.11 -9.11 -7.53
N ASP A 35 -6.28 -10.38 -7.17
CA ASP A 35 -6.38 -11.49 -8.13
C ASP A 35 -7.72 -12.20 -7.86
N CYS A 36 -8.75 -11.79 -8.61
CA CYS A 36 -10.09 -12.36 -8.49
C CYS A 36 -10.18 -13.81 -9.02
N GLY A 37 -9.12 -14.34 -9.63
CA GLY A 37 -9.12 -15.66 -10.26
C GLY A 37 -8.96 -16.82 -9.27
N HIS A 38 -8.38 -16.57 -8.09
CA HIS A 38 -8.03 -17.64 -7.13
C HIS A 38 -8.78 -17.55 -5.78
N CYS A 39 -9.58 -16.50 -5.55
CA CYS A 39 -10.40 -16.39 -4.35
C CYS A 39 -11.74 -17.12 -4.60
N GLY A 40 -11.91 -18.29 -3.97
CA GLY A 40 -13.02 -19.24 -4.16
C GLY A 40 -14.43 -18.78 -3.77
N GLY A 41 -14.82 -17.55 -4.08
CA GLY A 41 -16.18 -17.07 -3.89
C GLY A 41 -16.34 -15.61 -4.30
N GLY A 42 -16.95 -15.39 -5.46
CA GLY A 42 -17.50 -14.09 -5.84
C GLY A 42 -16.54 -13.16 -6.60
N CYS A 43 -16.34 -13.44 -7.87
CA CYS A 43 -16.16 -12.40 -8.88
C CYS A 43 -17.18 -12.75 -9.98
N HIS A 44 -18.21 -11.91 -10.18
CA HIS A 44 -19.21 -12.08 -11.22
C HIS A 44 -18.73 -11.36 -12.48
#